data_AF-A0A2W7HWE6-F1
#
_entry.id   AF-A0A2W7HWE6-F1
#
_cell.length_a   1.000
_cell.length_b   1.000
_cell.length_c   1.000
_cell.angle_alpha   90.00
_cell.angle_beta   90.00
_cell.angle_gamma   90.00
#
_symmetry.space_group_name_H-M   'P 1'
#
loop_
_entity.id
_entity.type
_entity.pdbx_description
1 polymer ?
#
loop_
_entity_poly.entity_id
_entity_poly.type
_entity_poly.pdbx_seq_one_letter_code
_entity_poly.pdbx_strand_id
1 'polypeptide(L)'
;MKKPRGYGIIEPAIYEELNWDMDFIVSCLEVIRNEMPELFSELPKSVQYELIPLGNPFGEPYPVIGLYSDIPKDYKKIPEFLDLDERVENWLNKIGIETIKKKAKTIKTVSWETLKNRKSE
;
A
#
# COMPACT_ATOMS: atom_id res chain seq x y z
N MET A 1 8.55 -21.86 12.10
CA MET A 1 7.62 -20.80 11.65
C MET A 1 8.43 -19.55 11.39
N LYS A 2 8.42 -19.00 10.17
CA LYS A 2 8.98 -17.66 9.95
C LYS A 2 8.12 -16.67 10.73
N LYS A 3 8.75 -15.71 11.43
CA LYS A 3 7.99 -14.60 12.01
C LYS A 3 7.35 -13.83 10.85
N PRO A 4 6.09 -13.40 10.95
CA PRO A 4 5.53 -12.48 9.98
C PRO A 4 6.44 -11.26 9.89
N ARG A 5 6.72 -10.85 8.66
CA ARG A 5 7.49 -9.64 8.39
C ARG A 5 6.77 -8.45 9.01
N GLY A 6 7.52 -7.57 9.67
CA GLY A 6 6.97 -6.30 10.15
C GLY A 6 6.79 -5.36 8.97
N TYR A 7 5.69 -4.60 8.97
CA TYR A 7 5.38 -3.62 7.94
C TYR A 7 5.11 -2.26 8.57
N GLY A 8 5.63 -1.20 7.95
CA GLY A 8 4.96 0.09 7.96
C GLY A 8 3.74 0.00 7.02
N ILE A 9 2.62 0.58 7.42
CA ILE A 9 1.36 0.50 6.68
C ILE A 9 1.04 1.86 6.09
N ILE A 10 0.54 1.85 4.85
CA ILE A 10 -0.13 2.99 4.23
C ILE A 10 -1.57 2.59 3.90
N GLU A 11 -2.53 3.36 4.40
CA GLU A 11 -3.98 3.18 4.23
C GLU A 11 -4.63 4.44 3.64
N PRO A 12 -4.54 4.65 2.32
CA PRO A 12 -5.11 5.83 1.70
C PRO A 12 -6.64 5.82 1.80
N ALA A 13 -7.26 6.98 2.01
CA ALA A 13 -8.69 7.15 2.25
C ALA A 13 -9.54 7.01 0.96
N ILE A 14 -9.35 5.92 0.20
CA ILE A 14 -9.97 5.68 -1.10
C ILE A 14 -11.10 4.64 -1.06
N TYR A 15 -11.22 3.86 0.01
CA TYR A 15 -12.09 2.67 0.07
C TYR A 15 -13.58 3.01 -0.11
N GLU A 16 -14.08 3.97 0.67
CA GLU A 16 -15.48 4.43 0.59
C GLU A 16 -15.78 5.08 -0.77
N GLU A 17 -14.86 5.90 -1.27
CA GLU A 17 -15.00 6.58 -2.56
C GLU A 17 -15.07 5.60 -3.74
N LEU A 18 -14.42 4.46 -3.60
CA LEU A 18 -14.41 3.37 -4.56
C LEU A 18 -15.50 2.33 -4.29
N ASN A 19 -16.45 2.61 -3.40
CA ASN A 19 -17.57 1.73 -3.03
C ASN A 19 -17.14 0.32 -2.62
N TRP A 20 -15.97 0.19 -1.97
CA TRP A 20 -15.42 -1.10 -1.54
C TRP A 20 -15.23 -2.12 -2.70
N ASP A 21 -15.09 -1.66 -3.95
CA ASP A 21 -14.71 -2.52 -5.08
C ASP A 21 -13.24 -2.94 -4.92
N MET A 22 -13.03 -4.11 -4.31
CA MET A 22 -11.69 -4.56 -3.90
C MET A 22 -10.73 -4.77 -5.06
N ASP A 23 -11.18 -5.27 -6.21
CA ASP A 23 -10.31 -5.44 -7.38
C ASP A 23 -9.87 -4.08 -7.93
N PHE A 24 -10.80 -3.11 -7.94
CA PHE A 24 -10.48 -1.76 -8.38
C PHE A 24 -9.61 -1.00 -7.36
N ILE A 25 -9.83 -1.20 -6.06
CA ILE A 25 -8.98 -0.69 -4.98
C ILE A 25 -7.57 -1.25 -5.10
N VAL A 26 -7.40 -2.57 -5.30
CA VAL A 26 -6.08 -3.19 -5.52
C VAL A 26 -5.38 -2.56 -6.73
N SER A 27 -6.11 -2.26 -7.79
CA SER A 27 -5.57 -1.55 -8.96
C SER A 27 -5.16 -0.11 -8.64
N CYS A 28 -5.95 0.62 -7.86
CA CYS A 28 -5.61 1.98 -7.43
C CYS A 28 -4.40 1.99 -6.50
N LEU A 29 -4.36 1.09 -5.51
CA LEU A 29 -3.23 0.95 -4.60
C LEU A 29 -1.96 0.54 -5.34
N GLU A 30 -2.04 -0.28 -6.39
CA GLU A 30 -0.88 -0.61 -7.22
C GLU A 30 -0.31 0.62 -7.95
N VAL A 31 -1.18 1.50 -8.46
CA VAL A 31 -0.74 2.79 -9.02
C VAL A 31 -0.03 3.62 -7.94
N ILE A 32 -0.64 3.77 -6.77
CA ILE A 32 -0.09 4.54 -5.65
C ILE A 32 1.26 3.94 -5.23
N ARG A 33 1.34 2.62 -5.05
CA ARG A 33 2.54 1.86 -4.69
C ARG A 33 3.71 2.12 -5.64
N ASN A 34 3.45 2.21 -6.94
CA ASN A 34 4.49 2.46 -7.95
C ASN A 34 5.10 3.87 -7.86
N GLU A 35 4.43 4.82 -7.21
CA GLU A 35 4.91 6.18 -7.00
C GLU A 35 5.68 6.30 -5.66
N MET A 36 5.59 5.30 -4.78
CA MET A 36 6.22 5.31 -3.45
C MET A 36 7.74 5.48 -3.46
N PRO A 37 8.52 4.84 -4.36
CA PRO A 37 9.98 5.03 -4.38
C PRO A 37 10.40 6.48 -4.64
N GLU A 38 9.62 7.23 -5.44
CA GLU A 38 9.85 8.65 -5.66
C GLU A 38 9.33 9.47 -4.48
N LEU A 39 8.11 9.17 -4.04
CA LEU A 39 7.47 9.85 -2.92
C LEU A 39 8.26 9.73 -1.62
N PHE A 40 9.02 8.66 -1.41
CA PHE A 40 9.84 8.41 -0.22
C PHE A 40 11.32 8.22 -0.60
N SER A 41 11.81 9.02 -1.55
CA SER A 41 13.18 8.90 -2.09
C SER A 41 14.31 9.05 -1.06
N GLU A 42 14.02 9.61 0.11
CA GLU A 42 14.96 9.68 1.23
C GLU A 42 15.13 8.35 1.99
N LEU A 43 14.22 7.39 1.82
CA LEU A 43 14.32 6.09 2.46
C LEU A 43 15.45 5.25 1.85
N PRO A 44 16.06 4.34 2.63
CA PRO A 44 17.05 3.41 2.10
C PRO A 44 16.49 2.61 0.92
N LYS A 45 17.32 2.38 -0.11
CA LYS A 45 16.94 1.57 -1.29
C LYS A 45 16.57 0.11 -0.96
N SER A 46 16.90 -0.37 0.24
CA SER A 46 16.49 -1.69 0.73
C SER A 46 15.04 -1.73 1.19
N VAL A 47 14.38 -0.59 1.38
CA VAL A 47 12.95 -0.53 1.65
C VAL A 47 12.20 -0.97 0.39
N GLN A 48 11.27 -1.88 0.58
CA GLN A 48 10.43 -2.46 -0.45
C GLN A 48 8.97 -2.09 -0.17
N TYR A 49 8.19 -1.98 -1.24
CA TYR A 49 6.78 -1.61 -1.20
C TYR A 49 5.97 -2.72 -1.87
N GLU A 50 5.02 -3.30 -1.15
CA GLU A 50 4.16 -4.36 -1.67
C GLU A 50 2.70 -4.17 -1.25
N LEU A 51 1.78 -4.70 -2.05
CA LEU A 51 0.40 -4.82 -1.61
C LEU A 51 0.29 -6.02 -0.68
N ILE A 52 -0.42 -5.85 0.43
CA ILE A 52 -0.68 -6.92 1.42
C ILE A 52 -2.15 -6.91 1.84
N PRO A 53 -2.72 -8.06 2.24
CA PRO A 53 -3.96 -8.09 2.96
C PRO A 53 -3.71 -7.74 4.44
N LEU A 54 -4.47 -6.77 4.96
CA LEU A 54 -4.49 -6.42 6.37
C LEU A 54 -5.86 -6.75 6.96
N GLY A 55 -5.90 -7.37 8.13
CA GLY A 55 -7.16 -7.68 8.82
C GLY A 55 -7.73 -6.44 9.52
N ASN A 56 -9.00 -6.13 9.27
CA ASN A 56 -9.71 -5.11 10.04
C ASN A 56 -10.11 -5.63 11.44
N PRO A 57 -10.59 -4.76 12.37
CA PRO A 57 -11.03 -5.17 13.70
C PRO A 57 -12.17 -6.22 13.73
N PHE A 58 -12.89 -6.40 12.63
CA PHE A 58 -13.96 -7.38 12.47
C PHE A 58 -13.48 -8.71 11.87
N GLY A 59 -12.19 -8.83 11.56
CA GLY A 59 -11.57 -10.03 10.99
C GLY A 59 -11.70 -10.13 9.47
N GLU A 60 -12.23 -9.11 8.79
CA GLU A 60 -12.30 -9.07 7.34
C GLU A 60 -11.03 -8.40 6.78
N PRO A 61 -10.28 -9.06 5.90
CA PRO A 61 -9.11 -8.46 5.32
C PRO A 61 -9.47 -7.44 4.23
N TYR A 62 -8.60 -6.46 4.05
CA TYR A 62 -8.66 -5.46 2.99
C TYR A 62 -7.24 -5.18 2.45
N PRO A 63 -7.10 -4.71 1.21
CA PRO A 63 -5.78 -4.44 0.64
C PRO A 63 -5.20 -3.13 1.17
N VAL A 64 -3.92 -3.14 1.50
CA VAL A 64 -3.13 -1.95 1.90
C VAL A 64 -1.77 -1.97 1.23
N ILE A 65 -0.99 -0.89 1.36
CA ILE A 65 0.42 -0.88 0.95
C ILE A 65 1.29 -1.11 2.19
N GLY A 66 2.11 -2.14 2.14
CA GLY A 66 3.12 -2.45 3.15
C GLY A 66 4.51 -1.97 2.72
N LEU A 67 5.23 -1.36 3.66
CA LEU A 67 6.64 -1.01 3.56
C LEU A 67 7.45 -1.92 4.47
N TYR A 68 8.51 -2.52 3.96
CA TYR A 68 9.39 -3.36 4.76
C TYR A 68 10.84 -3.26 4.33
N SER A 69 11.75 -3.76 5.18
CA SER A 69 13.15 -3.97 4.82
C SER A 69 13.65 -5.20 5.57
N ASP A 70 14.27 -6.14 4.86
CA ASP A 70 14.94 -7.29 5.48
C ASP A 70 16.20 -6.88 6.26
N ILE A 71 16.65 -5.63 6.09
CA ILE A 71 17.73 -5.02 6.86
C ILE A 71 17.12 -4.30 8.07
N PRO A 72 17.31 -4.77 9.32
CA PRO A 72 16.63 -4.23 10.49
C PRO A 72 16.93 -2.75 10.78
N LYS A 73 18.16 -2.29 10.49
CA LYS A 73 18.54 -0.87 10.67
C LYS A 73 17.82 0.07 9.71
N ASP A 74 17.43 -0.43 8.53
CA ASP A 74 16.74 0.35 7.51
C ASP A 74 15.23 0.26 7.71
N TYR A 75 14.72 -0.86 8.22
CA TYR A 75 13.34 -0.95 8.72
C TYR A 75 13.03 0.10 9.79
N LYS A 76 13.96 0.33 10.73
CA LYS A 76 13.83 1.37 11.75
C LYS A 76 13.78 2.81 11.23
N LYS A 77 14.06 3.02 9.94
CA LYS A 77 13.95 4.34 9.29
C LYS A 77 12.62 4.53 8.57
N ILE A 78 11.81 3.49 8.47
CA ILE A 78 10.44 3.62 7.95
C ILE A 78 9.67 4.48 8.97
N PRO A 79 9.03 5.59 8.53
CA PRO A 79 8.25 6.45 9.41
C PRO A 79 7.08 5.72 10.07
N GLU A 80 6.56 6.32 11.13
CA GLU A 80 5.35 5.82 11.78
C GLU A 80 4.13 5.97 10.85
N PHE A 81 3.08 5.19 11.13
CA PHE A 81 1.88 5.10 10.32
C PHE A 81 1.30 6.48 9.92
N LEU A 82 1.15 7.40 10.88
CA LEU A 82 0.55 8.71 10.61
C LEU A 82 1.37 9.55 9.63
N ASP A 83 2.70 9.49 9.70
CA ASP A 83 3.59 10.25 8.81
C ASP A 83 3.56 9.69 7.39
N LEU A 84 3.46 8.36 7.26
CA LEU A 84 3.33 7.67 5.99
C LEU A 84 2.01 8.06 5.30
N ASP A 85 0.89 7.92 6.02
CA ASP A 85 -0.45 8.21 5.52
C ASP A 85 -0.59 9.69 5.16
N GLU A 86 -0.20 10.61 6.05
CA GLU A 86 -0.31 12.05 5.79
C GLU A 86 0.42 12.45 4.50
N ARG A 87 1.60 11.87 4.24
CA ARG A 87 2.36 12.18 3.02
C ARG A 87 1.67 11.68 1.77
N VAL A 88 1.12 10.46 1.81
CA VAL A 88 0.39 9.89 0.67
C VAL A 88 -0.91 10.64 0.42
N GLU A 89 -1.66 10.98 1.47
CA GLU A 89 -2.87 11.80 1.39
C GLU A 89 -2.59 13.18 0.81
N ASN A 90 -1.54 13.86 1.29
CA ASN A 90 -1.12 15.15 0.76
C ASN A 90 -0.74 15.09 -0.72
N TRP A 91 -0.15 13.98 -1.18
CA TRP A 91 0.13 13.78 -2.61
C TRP A 91 -1.14 13.47 -3.40
N LEU A 92 -2.00 12.56 -2.92
CA LEU A 92 -3.28 12.22 -3.54
C LEU A 92 -4.16 13.45 -3.73
N ASN A 93 -4.24 14.31 -2.71
CA ASN A 93 -4.98 15.58 -2.76
C ASN A 93 -4.46 16.54 -3.85
N LYS A 94 -3.16 16.49 -4.17
CA LYS A 94 -2.58 17.34 -5.24
C LYS A 94 -2.88 16.81 -6.64
N ILE A 95 -2.80 15.49 -6.83
CA ILE A 95 -2.98 14.88 -8.16
C ILE A 95 -4.44 14.53 -8.48
N GLY A 96 -5.27 14.42 -7.45
CA GLY A 96 -6.66 13.99 -7.52
C GLY A 96 -6.81 12.48 -7.73
N ILE A 97 -7.76 11.89 -7.00
CA ILE A 97 -8.11 10.47 -7.08
C ILE A 97 -8.57 10.03 -8.48
N GLU A 98 -9.21 10.90 -9.27
CA GLU A 98 -9.60 10.59 -10.65
C GLU A 98 -8.39 10.27 -11.55
N THR A 99 -7.24 10.89 -11.29
CA THR A 99 -5.98 10.56 -11.98
C THR A 99 -5.56 9.12 -11.68
N ILE A 100 -5.67 8.71 -10.42
CA ILE A 100 -5.38 7.34 -9.97
C ILE A 100 -6.37 6.36 -10.61
N LYS A 101 -7.67 6.62 -10.55
CA LYS A 101 -8.72 5.78 -11.16
C LYS A 101 -8.46 5.57 -12.65
N LYS A 102 -8.05 6.62 -13.37
CA LYS A 102 -7.73 6.53 -14.81
C LYS A 102 -6.52 5.65 -15.07
N LYS A 103 -5.41 5.83 -14.32
CA LYS A 103 -4.22 4.98 -14.43
C LYS A 103 -4.55 3.52 -14.08
N ALA A 104 -5.32 3.30 -13.01
CA ALA A 104 -5.70 1.98 -12.50
C ALA A 104 -6.39 1.11 -13.56
N LYS A 105 -7.23 1.71 -14.42
CA LYS A 105 -7.92 1.01 -15.52
C LYS A 105 -7.00 0.48 -16.62
N THR A 106 -5.75 0.94 -16.66
CA THR A 106 -4.80 0.62 -17.74
C THR A 106 -3.67 -0.31 -17.32
N ILE A 107 -3.47 -0.49 -16.01
CA ILE A 107 -2.41 -1.35 -15.50
C ILE A 107 -2.89 -2.78 -15.33
N LYS A 108 -1.96 -3.72 -15.42
CA LYS A 108 -2.20 -5.10 -15.00
C LYS A 108 -1.76 -5.23 -13.55
N THR A 109 -2.68 -5.60 -12.67
CA THR A 109 -2.40 -5.96 -11.28
C THR A 109 -3.01 -7.33 -10.97
N VAL A 110 -2.76 -7.84 -9.77
CA VAL A 110 -3.41 -9.05 -9.26
C VAL A 110 -4.86 -8.75 -8.86
N SER A 111 -5.73 -9.76 -8.85
CA SER A 111 -7.05 -9.61 -8.23
C SER A 111 -6.93 -9.57 -6.71
N TRP A 112 -7.95 -9.02 -6.05
CA TRP A 112 -8.10 -9.05 -4.61
C TRP A 112 -8.07 -10.48 -4.07
N GLU A 113 -8.78 -11.41 -4.71
CA GLU A 113 -8.77 -12.82 -4.29
C GLU A 113 -7.36 -13.42 -4.35
N THR A 114 -6.58 -13.06 -5.38
CA THR A 114 -5.17 -13.51 -5.48
C THR A 114 -4.33 -12.89 -4.37
N LEU A 115 -4.51 -11.60 -4.08
CA LEU A 115 -3.77 -10.88 -3.05
C LEU A 115 -4.08 -11.41 -1.65
N LYS A 116 -5.37 -11.57 -1.33
CA LYS A 116 -5.87 -12.07 -0.04
C LYS A 116 -5.29 -13.44 0.33
N ASN A 117 -5.06 -14.28 -0.66
CA ASN A 117 -4.51 -15.63 -0.48
C ASN A 117 -2.98 -15.68 -0.55
N ARG A 118 -2.27 -14.56 -0.76
CA ARG A 118 -0.82 -14.55 -0.68
C ARG A 118 -0.38 -14.84 0.75
N LYS A 119 0.43 -15.88 0.91
CA LYS A 119 1.18 -16.09 2.14
C LYS A 119 2.31 -15.07 2.16
N SER A 120 2.41 -14.29 3.23
CA SER A 120 3.61 -13.47 3.50
C SER A 120 4.82 -14.41 3.54
N GLU A 121 5.76 -14.25 2.60
CA GLU A 121 6.92 -15.15 2.46
C GLU A 121 7.94 -15.01 3.59
#